data_AF-A0A530AJ31-F1
#
_entry.id   AF-A0A530AJ31-F1
#
_cell.length_a   1.000
_cell.length_b   1.000
_cell.length_c   1.000
_cell.angle_alpha   90.00
_cell.angle_beta   90.00
_cell.angle_gamma   90.00
#
_symmetry.space_group_name_H-M   'P 1'
#
loop_
_entity.id
_entity.type
_entity.pdbx_description
1 polymer ?
#
loop_
_entity_poly.entity_id
_entity_poly.type
_entity_poly.pdbx_seq_one_letter_code
_entity_poly.pdbx_strand_id
1 'polypeptide(L)'
;MGGASGKSGHRVWRNARLATMAEGVAGLGIVEKGAVVARDGLIVYAGPEADMPAAAGQGAETVDCAGRWITPGLIDCHTHLVYAGNRANEFEMRLAGATYEEVARAGGGIVSSVKSLRAASEDELVAQTLPRLDALMAEGVTTVEVKSGYG
;
A
#
# COMPACT_ATOMS: atom_id res chain seq x y z
N MET A 1 10.95 7.89 19.49
CA MET A 1 12.16 7.05 19.59
C MET A 1 11.74 5.58 19.68
N GLY A 2 11.61 4.92 18.54
CA GLY A 2 11.42 3.48 18.43
C GLY A 2 12.26 3.04 17.26
N GLY A 3 13.45 2.51 17.53
CA GLY A 3 14.41 2.15 16.49
C GLY A 3 13.87 1.01 15.65
N ALA A 4 13.65 1.25 14.36
CA ALA A 4 13.62 0.19 13.37
C ALA A 4 15.05 -0.32 13.17
N SER A 5 15.57 -1.01 14.18
CA SER A 5 16.74 -1.90 14.08
C SER A 5 16.32 -3.19 13.36
N GLY A 6 15.75 -3.07 12.17
CA GLY A 6 15.59 -4.20 11.27
C GLY A 6 16.79 -4.19 10.34
N LYS A 7 17.84 -4.97 10.63
CA LYS A 7 18.91 -5.20 9.64
C LYS A 7 18.20 -5.58 8.34
N SER A 8 18.34 -4.79 7.28
CA SER A 8 17.80 -5.14 5.96
C SER A 8 18.61 -6.32 5.44
N GLY A 9 18.23 -7.50 5.95
CA GLY A 9 18.98 -8.73 5.85
C GLY A 9 19.15 -9.14 4.40
N HIS A 10 20.28 -9.78 4.13
CA HIS A 10 20.49 -10.45 2.87
C HIS A 10 19.54 -11.65 2.79
N ARG A 11 18.60 -11.64 1.85
CA ARG A 11 17.54 -12.65 1.72
C ARG A 11 17.36 -13.10 0.27
N VAL A 12 17.03 -14.38 0.11
CA VAL A 12 16.68 -15.01 -1.17
C VAL A 12 15.28 -15.59 -1.04
N TRP A 13 14.37 -15.22 -1.93
CA TRP A 13 13.11 -15.90 -2.17
C TRP A 13 13.26 -16.72 -3.43
N ARG A 14 13.12 -18.04 -3.33
CA ARG A 14 13.30 -18.97 -4.46
C ARG A 14 12.03 -19.76 -4.73
N ASN A 15 12.03 -20.53 -5.82
CA ASN A 15 10.89 -21.37 -6.23
C ASN A 15 9.59 -20.55 -6.28
N ALA A 16 9.65 -19.38 -6.92
CA ALA A 16 8.53 -18.46 -7.07
C ALA A 16 8.14 -18.29 -8.54
N ARG A 17 6.89 -17.92 -8.80
CA ARG A 17 6.48 -17.32 -10.08
C ARG A 17 6.55 -15.82 -9.94
N LEU A 18 7.28 -15.15 -10.82
CA LEU A 18 7.44 -13.70 -10.75
C LEU A 18 6.57 -13.05 -11.83
N ALA A 19 5.90 -11.95 -11.47
CA ALA A 19 5.44 -10.96 -12.44
C ALA A 19 6.27 -9.69 -12.21
N THR A 20 7.35 -9.52 -12.96
CA THR A 20 8.38 -8.52 -12.64
C THR A 20 7.93 -7.08 -12.92
N MET A 21 6.98 -6.88 -13.85
CA MET A 21 6.64 -5.57 -14.41
C MET A 21 7.87 -4.82 -14.95
N ALA A 22 8.92 -5.55 -15.34
CA ALA A 22 10.17 -4.96 -15.83
C ALA A 22 9.95 -4.22 -17.15
N GLU A 23 10.48 -3.01 -17.24
CA GLU A 23 10.44 -2.22 -18.47
C GLU A 23 11.09 -2.97 -19.64
N GLY A 24 10.53 -2.81 -20.84
CA GLY A 24 11.03 -3.47 -22.05
C GLY A 24 10.69 -4.96 -22.17
N VAL A 25 9.99 -5.55 -21.19
CA VAL A 25 9.47 -6.91 -21.26
C VAL A 25 7.97 -6.89 -21.59
N ALA A 26 7.54 -7.75 -22.51
CA ALA A 26 6.12 -7.82 -22.90
C ALA A 26 5.24 -8.39 -21.76
N GLY A 27 4.01 -7.86 -21.65
CA GLY A 27 3.04 -8.31 -20.66
C GLY A 27 3.48 -8.03 -19.22
N LEU A 28 3.29 -9.01 -18.33
CA LEU A 28 3.61 -8.86 -16.89
C LEU A 28 5.08 -9.19 -16.55
N GLY A 29 5.92 -9.49 -17.53
CA GLY A 29 7.29 -9.95 -17.30
C GLY A 29 7.35 -11.26 -16.51
N ILE A 30 6.60 -12.27 -16.95
CA ILE A 30 6.43 -13.54 -16.21
C ILE A 30 7.74 -14.36 -16.20
N VAL A 31 8.14 -14.82 -15.02
CA VAL A 31 9.21 -15.83 -14.83
C VAL A 31 8.63 -17.01 -14.05
N GLU A 32 8.46 -18.16 -14.70
CA GLU A 32 7.76 -19.32 -14.12
C GLU A 32 8.54 -20.03 -12.99
N LYS A 33 9.87 -19.96 -13.03
CA LYS A 33 10.78 -20.55 -12.02
C LYS A 33 11.81 -19.52 -11.61
N GLY A 34 11.36 -18.52 -10.86
CA GLY A 34 12.15 -17.36 -10.51
C GLY A 34 12.66 -17.34 -9.07
N ALA A 35 13.64 -16.49 -8.86
CA ALA A 35 14.15 -16.10 -7.55
C ALA A 35 14.30 -14.58 -7.46
N VAL A 36 14.14 -14.04 -6.25
CA VAL A 36 14.43 -12.65 -5.89
C VAL A 36 15.49 -12.65 -4.81
N VAL A 37 16.52 -11.82 -4.96
CA VAL A 37 17.54 -11.60 -3.95
C VAL A 37 17.50 -10.14 -3.53
N ALA A 38 17.36 -9.90 -2.22
CA ALA A 38 17.47 -8.58 -1.65
C ALA A 38 18.67 -8.50 -0.71
N ARG A 39 19.40 -7.39 -0.77
CA ARG A 39 20.50 -7.07 0.15
C ARG A 39 20.44 -5.58 0.46
N ASP A 40 20.56 -5.24 1.74
CA ASP A 40 20.57 -3.86 2.22
C ASP A 40 19.31 -3.06 1.79
N GLY A 41 18.17 -3.75 1.67
CA GLY A 41 16.88 -3.15 1.30
C GLY A 41 16.67 -2.96 -0.20
N LEU A 42 17.61 -3.41 -1.04
CA LEU A 42 17.54 -3.31 -2.50
C LEU A 42 17.47 -4.69 -3.13
N ILE A 43 16.72 -4.80 -4.23
CA ILE A 43 16.73 -5.99 -5.08
C ILE A 43 18.05 -6.01 -5.86
N VAL A 44 18.86 -7.04 -5.65
CA VAL A 44 20.13 -7.25 -6.37
C VAL A 44 19.99 -8.27 -7.50
N TYR A 45 18.91 -9.06 -7.49
CA TYR A 45 18.56 -10.00 -8.56
C TYR A 45 17.05 -10.30 -8.53
N ALA A 46 16.41 -10.34 -9.71
CA ALA A 46 15.05 -10.85 -9.88
C ALA A 46 14.93 -11.46 -11.29
N GLY A 47 14.84 -12.79 -11.38
CA GLY A 47 14.93 -13.50 -12.65
C GLY A 47 14.86 -15.02 -12.49
N PRO A 48 15.14 -15.79 -13.55
CA PRO A 48 15.13 -17.26 -13.50
C PRO A 48 16.08 -17.80 -12.44
N GLU A 49 15.61 -18.67 -11.53
CA GLU A 49 16.44 -19.21 -10.46
C GLU A 49 17.70 -19.93 -10.99
N ALA A 50 17.61 -20.55 -12.17
CA ALA A 50 18.72 -21.21 -12.83
C ALA A 50 19.86 -20.26 -13.26
N ASP A 51 19.54 -18.98 -13.47
CA ASP A 51 20.48 -17.95 -13.92
C ASP A 51 20.99 -17.09 -12.75
N MET A 52 20.54 -17.37 -11.52
CA MET A 52 20.93 -16.61 -10.34
C MET A 52 22.43 -16.79 -10.04
N PRO A 53 23.22 -15.71 -9.95
CA PRO A 53 24.63 -15.82 -9.59
C PRO A 53 24.81 -16.41 -8.19
N ALA A 54 25.65 -17.44 -8.03
CA ALA A 54 25.87 -18.10 -6.75
C ALA A 54 26.28 -17.11 -5.63
N ALA A 55 27.12 -16.13 -5.97
CA ALA A 55 27.55 -15.07 -5.05
C ALA A 55 26.40 -14.13 -4.60
N ALA A 56 25.32 -14.03 -5.39
CA ALA A 56 24.16 -13.22 -5.02
C ALA A 56 23.40 -13.85 -3.84
N GLY A 57 23.31 -15.18 -3.75
CA GLY A 57 22.62 -15.87 -2.65
C GLY A 57 23.51 -16.24 -1.45
N GLN A 58 24.82 -16.05 -1.55
CA GLN A 58 25.76 -16.53 -0.53
C GLN A 58 25.60 -15.78 0.81
N GLY A 59 25.30 -16.50 1.89
CA GLY A 59 25.08 -15.92 3.21
C GLY A 59 23.68 -15.33 3.43
N ALA A 60 22.78 -15.47 2.45
CA ALA A 60 21.42 -15.00 2.55
C ALA A 60 20.52 -15.97 3.34
N GLU A 61 19.58 -15.44 4.10
CA GLU A 61 18.44 -16.22 4.57
C GLU A 61 17.59 -16.66 3.37
N THR A 62 17.25 -17.95 3.28
CA THR A 62 16.50 -18.49 2.14
C THR A 62 15.05 -18.76 2.52
N VAL A 63 14.12 -18.31 1.68
CA VAL A 63 12.69 -18.56 1.77
C VAL A 63 12.25 -19.33 0.52
N ASP A 64 11.68 -20.52 0.71
CA ASP A 64 11.04 -21.28 -0.37
C ASP A 64 9.58 -20.81 -0.53
N CYS A 65 9.24 -20.28 -1.70
CA CYS A 65 7.90 -19.75 -1.97
C CYS A 65 6.88 -20.83 -2.36
N ALA A 66 7.32 -22.07 -2.59
CA ALA A 66 6.50 -23.19 -3.00
C ALA A 66 5.61 -22.90 -4.24
N GLY A 67 6.19 -22.23 -5.24
CA GLY A 67 5.51 -21.88 -6.49
C GLY A 67 4.48 -20.75 -6.37
N ARG A 68 4.43 -20.02 -5.25
CA ARG A 68 3.57 -18.83 -5.11
C ARG A 68 4.02 -17.71 -6.03
N TRP A 69 3.09 -16.82 -6.33
CA TRP A 69 3.37 -15.60 -7.09
C TRP A 69 4.04 -14.55 -6.20
N ILE A 70 5.00 -13.85 -6.79
CA ILE A 70 5.58 -12.61 -6.27
C ILE A 70 5.36 -11.52 -7.31
N THR A 71 4.84 -10.38 -6.85
CA THR A 71 4.71 -9.14 -7.62
C THR A 71 5.50 -8.04 -6.91
N PRO A 72 5.79 -6.90 -7.58
CA PRO A 72 6.08 -5.67 -6.88
C PRO A 72 4.99 -5.36 -5.85
N GLY A 73 5.36 -4.63 -4.79
CA GLY A 73 4.37 -4.08 -3.87
C GLY A 73 3.41 -3.14 -4.60
N LEU A 74 2.14 -3.15 -4.21
CA LEU A 74 1.13 -2.34 -4.88
C LEU A 74 1.33 -0.86 -4.55
N ILE A 75 0.93 -0.01 -5.49
CA ILE A 75 1.03 1.44 -5.37
C ILE A 75 -0.38 2.03 -5.50
N ASP A 76 -0.82 2.74 -4.46
CA ASP A 76 -2.01 3.59 -4.56
C ASP A 76 -1.55 5.05 -4.74
N CYS A 77 -1.63 5.54 -5.97
CA CYS A 77 -1.15 6.87 -6.35
C CYS A 77 -2.17 7.99 -6.12
N HIS A 78 -3.36 7.69 -5.57
CA HIS A 78 -4.36 8.71 -5.37
C HIS A 78 -5.28 8.47 -4.18
N THR A 79 -4.93 9.03 -3.02
CA THR A 79 -5.82 8.96 -1.85
C THR A 79 -6.07 10.31 -1.20
N HIS A 80 -7.21 10.41 -0.52
CA HIS A 80 -7.45 11.40 0.53
C HIS A 80 -7.58 10.67 1.87
N LEU A 81 -6.55 9.90 2.23
CA LEU A 81 -6.59 8.95 3.37
C LEU A 81 -6.76 9.63 4.74
N VAL A 82 -6.27 10.87 4.87
CA VAL A 82 -6.35 11.68 6.10
C VAL A 82 -7.61 12.53 6.07
N TYR A 83 -8.58 12.15 6.90
CA TYR A 83 -9.79 12.91 7.19
C TYR A 83 -10.30 12.58 8.61
N ALA A 84 -11.12 13.48 9.16
CA ALA A 84 -11.81 13.27 10.43
C ALA A 84 -13.30 12.99 10.23
N GLY A 85 -13.85 12.10 11.05
CA GLY A 85 -15.25 11.69 10.99
C GLY A 85 -15.56 10.84 9.75
N ASN A 86 -16.83 10.83 9.34
CA ASN A 86 -17.28 10.16 8.13
C ASN A 86 -18.54 10.86 7.58
N ARG A 87 -19.02 10.42 6.42
CA ARG A 87 -20.23 10.97 5.78
C ARG A 87 -21.36 9.94 5.71
N ALA A 88 -21.40 8.98 6.64
CA ALA A 88 -22.43 7.93 6.65
C ALA A 88 -23.84 8.51 6.81
N ASN A 89 -24.02 9.53 7.65
CA ASN A 89 -25.33 10.18 7.83
C ASN A 89 -25.83 10.84 6.53
N GLU A 90 -24.95 11.48 5.76
CA GLU A 90 -25.32 12.02 4.45
C GLU A 90 -25.68 10.91 3.47
N PHE A 91 -24.96 9.81 3.49
CA PHE A 91 -25.26 8.65 2.67
C PHE A 91 -26.66 8.09 3.00
N GLU A 92 -27.00 7.97 4.28
CA GLU A 92 -28.33 7.57 4.75
C GLU A 92 -29.44 8.55 4.28
N MET A 93 -29.24 9.86 4.45
CA MET A 93 -30.20 10.87 3.99
C MET A 93 -30.48 10.75 2.49
N ARG A 94 -29.44 10.54 1.67
CA ARG A 94 -29.59 10.36 0.23
C ARG A 94 -30.37 9.09 -0.11
N LEU A 95 -30.14 7.99 0.62
CA LEU A 95 -30.93 6.76 0.46
C LEU A 95 -32.40 6.96 0.83
N ALA A 96 -32.69 7.82 1.81
CA ALA A 96 -34.05 8.21 2.20
C ALA A 96 -34.73 9.20 1.22
N GLY A 97 -34.05 9.57 0.13
CA GLY A 97 -34.60 10.44 -0.91
C GLY A 97 -34.34 11.94 -0.72
N ALA A 98 -33.50 12.33 0.24
CA ALA A 98 -33.13 13.73 0.42
C ALA A 98 -32.40 14.26 -0.82
N THR A 99 -32.79 15.46 -1.25
CA THR A 99 -32.10 16.20 -2.31
C THR A 99 -30.71 16.66 -1.85
N TYR A 100 -29.85 16.96 -2.81
CA TYR A 100 -28.53 17.53 -2.52
C TYR A 100 -28.61 18.81 -1.67
N GLU A 101 -29.60 19.67 -1.94
CA GLU A 101 -29.79 20.91 -1.19
C GLU A 101 -30.18 20.67 0.27
N GLU A 102 -31.05 19.68 0.53
CA GLU A 102 -31.45 19.31 1.89
C GLU A 102 -30.29 18.74 2.70
N VAL A 103 -29.47 17.88 2.07
CA VAL A 103 -28.22 17.37 2.67
C VAL A 103 -27.25 18.50 2.99
N ALA A 104 -27.07 19.44 2.06
CA ALA A 104 -26.19 20.60 2.27
C ALA A 104 -26.70 21.50 3.40
N ARG A 105 -28.02 21.75 3.47
CA ARG A 105 -28.66 22.54 4.52
C ARG A 105 -28.54 21.88 5.90
N ALA A 106 -28.51 20.55 5.95
CA ALA A 106 -28.23 19.77 7.16
C ALA A 106 -26.74 19.76 7.56
N GLY A 107 -25.87 20.47 6.83
CA GLY A 107 -24.43 20.54 7.12
C GLY A 107 -23.62 19.37 6.56
N GLY A 108 -24.16 18.63 5.58
CA GLY A 108 -23.46 17.61 4.82
C GLY A 108 -22.53 18.19 3.74
N GLY A 109 -22.10 17.36 2.79
CA GLY A 109 -21.20 17.77 1.73
C GLY A 109 -19.73 17.82 2.15
N ILE A 110 -18.87 18.31 1.25
CA ILE A 110 -17.42 18.46 1.52
C ILE A 110 -17.14 19.40 2.70
N VAL A 111 -17.99 20.41 2.91
CA VAL A 111 -17.89 21.37 4.03
C VAL A 111 -17.94 20.66 5.38
N SER A 112 -18.71 19.57 5.49
CA SER A 112 -18.76 18.73 6.68
C SER A 112 -17.41 18.11 7.02
N SER A 113 -16.73 17.55 6.00
CA SER A 113 -15.40 16.97 6.15
C SER A 113 -14.35 18.04 6.47
N VAL A 114 -14.42 19.21 5.84
CA VAL A 114 -13.53 20.35 6.14
C VAL A 114 -13.68 20.80 7.60
N LYS A 115 -14.93 20.96 8.07
CA LYS A 115 -15.21 21.35 9.45
C LYS A 115 -14.68 20.31 10.44
N SER A 116 -14.91 19.03 10.16
CA SER A 116 -14.44 17.92 11.02
C SER A 116 -12.92 17.86 11.05
N LEU A 117 -12.25 18.00 9.92
CA LEU A 117 -10.78 18.01 9.84
C LEU A 117 -10.19 19.16 10.65
N ARG A 118 -10.72 20.39 10.48
CA ARG A 118 -10.23 21.58 11.19
C ARG A 118 -10.44 21.53 12.70
N ALA A 119 -11.44 20.77 13.16
CA ALA A 119 -11.72 20.60 14.58
C ALA A 119 -10.89 19.49 15.24
N ALA A 120 -10.34 18.56 14.46
CA ALA A 120 -9.54 17.46 14.96
C ALA A 120 -8.09 17.91 15.25
N SER A 121 -7.52 17.38 16.32
CA SER A 121 -6.10 17.44 16.61
C SER A 121 -5.30 16.51 15.68
N GLU A 122 -4.00 16.74 15.58
CA GLU A 122 -3.09 15.86 14.82
C GLU A 122 -3.13 14.41 15.31
N ASP A 123 -3.13 14.21 16.63
CA ASP A 123 -3.22 12.87 17.24
C ASP A 123 -4.53 12.15 16.86
N GLU A 124 -5.65 12.87 16.84
CA GLU A 124 -6.94 12.31 16.40
C GLU A 124 -6.93 11.96 14.91
N LEU A 125 -6.28 12.77 14.07
CA LEU A 125 -6.14 12.50 12.64
C LEU A 125 -5.27 11.26 12.39
N VAL A 126 -4.16 11.12 13.12
CA VAL A 126 -3.32 9.91 13.07
C VAL A 126 -4.12 8.69 13.51
N ALA A 127 -4.77 8.75 14.68
CA ALA A 127 -5.54 7.63 15.23
C ALA A 127 -6.65 7.17 14.29
N GLN A 128 -7.34 8.09 13.63
CA GLN A 128 -8.39 7.76 12.65
C GLN A 128 -7.81 7.22 11.32
N THR A 129 -6.60 7.62 10.95
CA THR A 129 -5.98 7.26 9.67
C THR A 129 -5.33 5.88 9.70
N LEU A 130 -4.73 5.49 10.83
CA LEU A 130 -3.99 4.23 10.96
C LEU A 130 -4.81 3.00 10.53
N PRO A 131 -6.07 2.79 10.97
CA PRO A 131 -6.85 1.63 10.54
C PRO A 131 -7.08 1.56 9.02
N ARG A 132 -7.14 2.72 8.35
CA ARG A 132 -7.31 2.78 6.89
C ARG A 132 -6.00 2.45 6.17
N LEU A 133 -4.88 2.94 6.70
CA LEU A 133 -3.56 2.60 6.19
C LEU A 133 -3.24 1.11 6.38
N ASP A 134 -3.57 0.55 7.55
CA ASP A 134 -3.39 -0.87 7.85
C ASP A 134 -4.19 -1.76 6.89
N ALA A 135 -5.40 -1.34 6.49
CA ALA A 135 -6.18 -2.04 5.48
C ALA A 135 -5.48 -2.06 4.10
N LEU A 136 -4.93 -0.93 3.65
CA LEU A 136 -4.14 -0.87 2.40
C LEU A 136 -2.90 -1.78 2.48
N MET A 137 -2.20 -1.77 3.61
CA MET A 137 -1.03 -2.62 3.84
C MET A 137 -1.41 -4.11 3.81
N ALA A 138 -2.55 -4.49 4.40
CA ALA A 138 -3.05 -5.86 4.39
C ALA A 138 -3.41 -6.37 2.98
N GLU A 139 -3.75 -5.47 2.06
CA GLU A 139 -3.99 -5.78 0.64
C GLU A 139 -2.69 -5.82 -0.20
N GLY A 140 -1.53 -5.51 0.40
CA GLY A 140 -0.23 -5.55 -0.26
C GLY A 140 0.25 -4.21 -0.82
N VAL A 141 -0.38 -3.09 -0.45
CA VAL A 141 0.11 -1.75 -0.78
C VAL A 141 1.37 -1.46 0.03
N THR A 142 2.45 -1.10 -0.67
CA THR A 142 3.73 -0.72 -0.04
C THR A 142 4.06 0.76 -0.25
N THR A 143 3.37 1.42 -1.18
CA THR A 143 3.55 2.85 -1.47
C THR A 143 2.18 3.50 -1.64
N VAL A 144 1.93 4.57 -0.89
CA VAL A 144 0.68 5.33 -0.95
C VAL A 144 0.97 6.82 -1.08
N GLU A 145 0.26 7.49 -1.98
CA GLU A 145 0.20 8.95 -2.04
C GLU A 145 -1.00 9.44 -1.23
N VAL A 146 -0.78 10.47 -0.41
CA VAL A 146 -1.79 11.01 0.50
C VAL A 146 -1.93 12.51 0.26
N LYS A 147 -3.10 12.94 -0.18
CA LYS A 147 -3.41 14.34 -0.48
C LYS A 147 -3.91 15.10 0.75
N SER A 148 -3.63 16.39 0.75
CA SER A 148 -4.38 17.38 1.51
C SER A 148 -5.72 17.70 0.84
N GLY A 149 -6.32 18.86 1.12
CA GLY A 149 -7.50 19.37 0.39
C GLY A 149 -8.82 19.37 1.18
N TYR A 150 -8.80 18.91 2.43
CA TYR A 150 -9.89 19.12 3.39
C TYR A 150 -9.60 20.26 4.39
N GLY A 151 -8.61 21.10 4.07
CA GLY A 151 -8.20 22.28 4.84
C GLY A 151 -8.73 23.55 4.24
#